data_AF-A0A0W0WND1-F1
#
_entry.id   AF-A0A0W0WND1-F1
#
_cell.length_a   1.000
_cell.length_b   1.000
_cell.length_c   1.000
_cell.angle_alpha   90.00
_cell.angle_beta   90.00
_cell.angle_gamma   90.00
#
_symmetry.space_group_name_H-M   'P 1'
#
loop_
_entity.id
_entity.type
_entity.pdbx_description
1 polymer ?
#
loop_
_entity_poly.entity_id
_entity_poly.type
_entity_poly.pdbx_seq_one_letter_code
_entity_poly.pdbx_strand_id
1 'polypeptide(L)'
;MFKPLDKSITSVDGLTFLKFIENDAPFYSKLELYHDDDLISDCSFKPEERNQIKKSLNNCNALLAALNKLNKKVDNIHLSHFIELIESYKPTESHQP
;
A
#
# COMPACT_ATOMS: atom_id res chain seq x y z
N MET A 1 -0.20 27.90 -11.70
CA MET A 1 0.56 26.64 -11.83
C MET A 1 0.69 26.06 -10.42
N PHE A 2 -0.02 24.96 -10.14
CA PHE A 2 -0.10 24.37 -8.80
C PHE A 2 1.16 23.55 -8.51
N LYS A 3 1.91 23.88 -7.46
CA LYS A 3 2.99 23.02 -6.95
C LYS A 3 2.39 21.98 -6.00
N PRO A 4 2.52 20.67 -6.28
CA PRO A 4 2.15 19.65 -5.31
C PRO A 4 3.05 19.78 -4.08
N LEU A 5 2.48 19.69 -2.88
CA LEU A 5 3.26 19.38 -1.68
C LEU A 5 3.62 17.90 -1.75
N ASP A 6 4.92 17.58 -1.78
CA ASP A 6 5.48 16.21 -1.91
C ASP A 6 5.00 15.19 -0.85
N LYS A 7 4.10 15.57 0.07
CA LYS A 7 3.55 14.73 1.13
C LYS A 7 2.03 14.51 1.04
N SER A 8 1.35 15.00 0.00
CA SER A 8 -0.11 14.90 -0.12
C SER A 8 -0.60 13.87 -1.14
N ILE A 9 0.32 13.07 -1.70
CA ILE A 9 0.03 12.04 -2.70
C ILE A 9 0.11 10.65 -2.05
N THR A 10 -0.99 9.91 -2.12
CA THR A 10 -1.09 8.51 -1.69
C THR A 10 -1.28 7.63 -2.93
N SER A 11 -0.29 6.78 -3.25
CA SER A 11 -0.44 5.79 -4.31
C SER A 11 -1.49 4.75 -3.92
N VAL A 12 -2.45 4.50 -4.82
CA VAL A 12 -3.45 3.43 -4.70
C VAL A 12 -2.93 2.17 -5.38
N ASP A 13 -2.36 2.34 -6.57
CA ASP A 13 -1.62 1.32 -7.32
C ASP A 13 -0.53 1.97 -8.20
N GLY A 14 0.08 1.20 -9.10
CA GLY A 14 1.20 1.66 -9.94
C GLY A 14 0.85 2.77 -10.94
N LEU A 15 -0.43 2.98 -11.27
CA LEU A 15 -0.88 4.02 -12.21
C LEU A 15 -1.86 5.01 -11.56
N THR A 16 -2.41 4.65 -10.39
CA THR A 16 -3.48 5.39 -9.73
C THR A 16 -2.98 6.03 -8.44
N PHE A 17 -3.21 7.34 -8.27
CA PHE A 17 -2.84 8.06 -7.05
C PHE A 17 -3.93 9.02 -6.59
N LEU A 18 -4.05 9.14 -5.26
CA LEU A 18 -4.92 10.08 -4.58
C LEU A 18 -4.12 11.29 -4.14
N LYS A 19 -4.61 12.49 -4.44
CA LYS A 19 -3.97 13.74 -4.06
C LYS A 19 -4.90 14.56 -3.19
N PHE A 20 -4.43 14.90 -1.99
CA PHE A 20 -5.09 15.93 -1.19
C PHE A 20 -4.65 17.31 -1.67
N ILE A 21 -5.62 18.09 -2.10
CA ILE A 21 -5.41 19.51 -2.43
C ILE A 21 -5.65 20.31 -1.17
N GLU A 22 -4.54 20.68 -0.55
CA GLU A 22 -4.48 21.55 0.62
C GLU A 22 -4.31 22.99 0.13
N ASN A 23 -5.36 23.58 -0.43
CA ASN A 23 -5.39 25.04 -0.57
C ASN A 23 -5.85 25.65 0.76
N ASP A 24 -5.41 26.88 1.04
CA ASP A 24 -5.92 27.80 2.06
C ASP A 24 -7.39 28.20 1.81
N ALA A 25 -8.24 27.27 1.36
CA ALA A 25 -9.66 27.44 1.22
C ALA A 25 -10.29 27.17 2.60
N PRO A 26 -10.80 28.20 3.31
CA PRO A 26 -11.31 28.02 4.67
C PRO A 26 -12.60 27.18 4.72
N PHE A 27 -13.21 26.87 3.57
CA PHE A 27 -14.56 26.32 3.49
C PHE A 27 -14.64 24.88 2.98
N TYR A 28 -13.62 24.36 2.28
CA TYR A 28 -13.63 22.98 1.79
C TYR A 28 -12.22 22.45 1.56
N SER A 29 -12.06 21.15 1.76
CA SER A 29 -10.89 20.37 1.36
C SER A 29 -11.26 19.51 0.16
N LYS A 30 -10.29 19.20 -0.70
CA LYS A 30 -10.51 18.46 -1.94
C LYS A 30 -9.59 17.25 -2.02
N LEU A 31 -10.15 16.12 -2.46
CA LEU A 31 -9.45 14.88 -2.75
C LEU A 31 -9.64 14.59 -4.23
N GLU A 32 -8.53 14.45 -4.95
CA GLU A 32 -8.51 14.17 -6.38
C GLU A 32 -7.93 12.78 -6.62
N LEU A 33 -8.56 12.01 -7.50
CA LEU A 33 -8.12 10.70 -7.96
C LEU A 33 -7.60 10.82 -9.38
N TYR A 34 -6.35 10.43 -9.56
CA TYR A 34 -5.68 10.40 -10.85
C TYR A 34 -5.37 8.97 -11.27
N HIS A 35 -5.40 8.72 -12.58
CA HIS A 35 -4.93 7.50 -13.20
C HIS A 35 -4.13 7.88 -14.45
N ASP A 36 -2.89 7.44 -14.55
CA ASP A 36 -1.99 7.77 -15.66
C ASP A 36 -1.94 9.29 -15.93
N ASP A 37 -1.78 10.06 -14.84
CA ASP A 37 -1.80 11.53 -14.80
C ASP A 37 -3.13 12.22 -15.19
N ASP A 38 -4.14 11.47 -15.60
CA ASP A 38 -5.48 12.00 -15.88
C ASP A 38 -6.35 12.08 -14.61
N LEU A 39 -6.99 13.23 -14.39
CA LEU A 39 -7.97 13.39 -13.31
C LEU A 39 -9.24 12.62 -13.66
N ILE A 40 -9.49 11.51 -12.95
CA ILE A 40 -10.69 10.70 -13.15
C ILE A 40 -11.86 11.18 -12.30
N SER A 41 -11.57 11.59 -11.06
CA SER A 41 -12.62 11.94 -10.10
C SER A 41 -12.12 12.91 -9.06
N ASP A 42 -13.01 13.77 -8.57
CA ASP A 42 -12.75 14.64 -7.45
C ASP A 42 -13.92 14.66 -6.46
N CYS A 43 -13.59 14.88 -5.19
CA CYS A 43 -14.56 15.00 -4.12
C CYS A 43 -14.18 16.18 -3.22
N SER A 44 -15.16 17.04 -2.94
CA SER A 44 -15.04 18.15 -2.00
C SER A 44 -15.76 17.80 -0.70
N PHE A 45 -15.13 18.09 0.42
CA PHE A 45 -15.64 17.78 1.76
C PHE A 45 -15.34 18.92 2.72
N LYS A 46 -16.05 18.94 3.85
CA LYS A 46 -15.82 19.94 4.88
C LYS A 46 -14.44 19.73 5.50
N PRO A 47 -13.76 20.80 5.95
CA PRO A 47 -12.46 20.69 6.61
C PRO A 47 -12.48 19.74 7.83
N GLU A 48 -13.61 19.63 8.52
CA GLU A 48 -13.81 18.73 9.68
C GLU A 48 -13.76 17.24 9.29
N GLU A 49 -14.28 16.89 8.12
CA GLU A 49 -14.30 15.52 7.58
C GLU A 49 -12.90 15.07 7.15
N ARG A 50 -11.99 16.02 6.88
CA ARG A 50 -10.59 15.76 6.48
C ARG A 50 -9.86 14.83 7.45
N ASN A 51 -9.97 15.09 8.74
CA ASN A 51 -9.24 14.31 9.75
C ASN A 51 -9.74 12.86 9.80
N GLN A 52 -11.05 12.66 9.62
CA GLN A 52 -11.63 11.33 9.55
C GLN A 52 -11.15 10.58 8.31
N ILE A 53 -11.17 11.23 7.14
CA ILE A 53 -10.71 10.63 5.88
C ILE A 53 -9.21 10.26 5.96
N LYS A 54 -8.36 11.17 6.46
CA LYS A 54 -6.92 10.88 6.66
C LYS A 54 -6.70 9.69 7.59
N LYS A 55 -7.46 9.62 8.70
CA LYS A 55 -7.37 8.50 9.66
C LYS A 55 -7.80 7.18 9.02
N SER A 56 -8.90 7.18 8.27
CA SER A 56 -9.40 5.99 7.58
C SER A 56 -8.41 5.49 6.53
N LEU A 57 -7.81 6.37 5.72
CA LEU A 57 -6.78 5.99 4.75
C LEU A 57 -5.54 5.38 5.42
N ASN A 58 -5.08 5.96 6.53
CA ASN A 58 -3.96 5.40 7.28
C ASN A 58 -4.28 3.99 7.83
N ASN A 59 -5.50 3.78 8.32
CA ASN A 59 -5.94 2.46 8.79
C ASN A 59 -5.98 1.43 7.63
N CYS A 60 -6.46 1.81 6.46
CA CYS A 60 -6.46 0.96 5.27
C CYS A 60 -5.03 0.58 4.84
N ASN A 61 -4.10 1.54 4.82
CA ASN A 61 -2.70 1.28 4.50
C ASN A 61 -2.04 0.33 5.52
N ALA A 62 -2.34 0.51 6.82
CA ALA A 62 -1.87 -0.39 7.86
C ALA A 62 -2.42 -1.82 7.69
N LEU A 63 -3.70 -1.96 7.33
CA LEU A 63 -4.31 -3.25 7.03
C LEU A 63 -3.67 -3.92 5.82
N LEU A 64 -3.47 -3.19 4.71
CA LEU A 64 -2.79 -3.70 3.53
C LEU A 64 -1.36 -4.16 3.84
N ALA A 65 -0.62 -3.40 4.65
CA ALA A 65 0.71 -3.79 5.09
C ALA A 65 0.69 -5.07 5.94
N ALA A 66 -0.30 -5.23 6.84
CA ALA A 66 -0.48 -6.43 7.65
C ALA A 66 -0.81 -7.66 6.78
N LEU A 67 -1.71 -7.51 5.81
CA LEU A 67 -2.07 -8.56 4.85
C LEU A 67 -0.87 -8.96 3.98
N ASN A 68 -0.11 -8.00 3.46
CA ASN A 68 1.11 -8.28 2.70
C ASN A 68 2.17 -9.00 3.55
N LYS A 69 2.31 -8.64 4.83
CA LYS A 69 3.22 -9.33 5.76
C LYS A 69 2.75 -10.77 6.02
N LEU A 70 1.44 -10.98 6.17
CA LEU A 70 0.87 -12.32 6.33
C LEU A 70 1.10 -13.16 5.08
N ASN A 71 0.82 -12.61 3.88
CA ASN A 71 1.03 -13.28 2.61
C ASN A 71 2.50 -13.70 2.43
N LYS A 72 3.44 -12.78 2.66
CA LYS A 72 4.88 -13.09 2.66
C LYS A 72 5.27 -14.17 3.66
N LYS A 73 4.65 -14.20 4.85
CA LYS A 73 4.91 -15.22 5.86
C LYS A 73 4.40 -16.58 5.42
N VAL A 74 3.22 -16.64 4.80
CA VAL A 74 2.62 -17.85 4.23
C VAL A 74 3.51 -18.38 3.09
N ASP A 75 3.88 -17.52 2.13
CA ASP A 75 4.81 -17.87 1.05
C ASP A 75 6.14 -18.39 1.62
N ASN A 76 6.69 -17.75 2.64
CA ASN A 76 7.95 -18.16 3.26
C ASN A 76 7.82 -19.50 3.99
N ILE A 77 6.71 -19.79 4.68
CA ILE A 77 6.48 -21.09 5.31
C ILE A 77 6.38 -22.20 4.26
N HIS A 78 5.64 -21.97 3.18
CA HIS A 78 5.51 -22.96 2.10
C HIS A 78 6.83 -23.17 1.35
N LEU A 79 7.61 -22.11 1.14
CA LEU A 79 8.95 -22.17 0.56
C LEU A 79 9.91 -22.95 1.48
N SER A 80 9.89 -22.68 2.78
CA SER A 80 10.72 -23.41 3.77
C SER A 80 10.37 -24.90 3.81
N HIS A 81 9.10 -25.27 3.87
CA HIS A 81 8.69 -26.68 3.82
C HIS A 81 9.10 -27.35 2.50
N PHE A 82 9.03 -26.63 1.38
CA PHE A 82 9.48 -27.15 0.10
C PHE A 82 11.00 -27.35 0.05
N ILE A 83 11.78 -26.42 0.61
CA ILE A 83 13.24 -26.57 0.76
C ILE A 83 13.56 -27.78 1.64
N GLU A 84 12.96 -27.89 2.83
CA GLU A 84 13.15 -29.03 3.74
C GLU A 84 12.84 -30.37 3.08
N LEU A 85 11.74 -30.41 2.30
CA LEU A 85 11.38 -31.60 1.51
C LEU A 85 12.47 -31.94 0.49
N ILE A 86 12.94 -30.98 -0.30
CA ILE A 86 14.05 -31.19 -1.26
C ILE A 86 15.31 -31.65 -0.55
N GLU A 87 15.66 -31.06 0.59
CA GLU A 87 16.84 -31.43 1.36
C GLU A 87 16.76 -32.84 1.95
N SER A 88 15.57 -33.31 2.31
CA SER A 88 15.36 -34.69 2.78
C SER A 88 15.66 -35.76 1.72
N TYR A 89 15.62 -35.39 0.42
CA TYR A 89 15.96 -36.29 -0.69
C TYR A 89 17.44 -36.25 -1.09
N LYS A 90 18.25 -35.35 -0.52
CA LYS A 90 19.69 -35.37 -0.75
C LYS A 90 20.26 -36.64 -0.11
N PRO A 91 21.00 -37.47 -0.85
CA PRO A 91 21.61 -38.66 -0.28
C PRO A 91 22.56 -38.22 0.85
N THR A 92 22.37 -38.77 2.04
CA THR A 92 23.30 -38.59 3.15
C THR A 92 24.61 -39.28 2.77
N GLU A 93 25.56 -38.50 2.24
CA GLU A 93 26.94 -38.96 2.08
C GLU A 93 27.57 -39.14 3.47
N SER A 94 27.27 -40.26 4.11
CA SER A 94 28.04 -40.77 5.25
C SER A 94 27.85 -42.28 5.39
N HIS A 95 28.03 -43.02 4.30
CA HIS A 95 28.50 -44.40 4.32
C HIS A 95 29.57 -44.51 3.24
N GLN A 96 30.80 -44.15 3.58
CA GLN A 96 31.96 -44.77 2.97
C GLN A 96 32.63 -45.64 4.04
N PRO A 97 33.05 -46.86 3.65
CA PRO A 97 33.42 -47.96 4.55
C PRO A 97 34.66 -47.70 5.40
#